data_AF-E0PDS5-F1
#
_entry.id   AF-E0PDS5-F1
#
_cell.length_a   1.000
_cell.length_b   1.000
_cell.length_c   1.000
_cell.angle_alpha   90.00
_cell.angle_beta   90.00
_cell.angle_gamma   90.00
#
_symmetry.space_group_name_H-M   'P 1'
#
loop_
_entity.id
_entity.type
_entity.pdbx_description
1 polymer ?
#
loop_
_entity_poly.entity_id
_entity_poly.type
_entity_poly.pdbx_seq_one_letter_code
_entity_poly.pdbx_strand_id
1 'polypeptide(L)'
;MLIQHIPQLKNYYNLYQLLLFHLQEKNTEQFFGLIEETLPQHNHSFKTALTTFIHYKKYITNAKLEATNKLIKNIKRNAFGYRHFNNFKKRIYLALNIKKARTISVLARA
;
A
#
# COMPACT_ATOMS: atom_id res chain seq x y z
N MET A 1 20.01 -16.40 -14.33
CA MET A 1 21.29 -17.12 -14.23
C MET A 1 21.82 -17.22 -12.80
N LEU A 2 21.72 -16.21 -11.91
CA LEU A 2 22.25 -16.32 -10.54
C LEU A 2 21.39 -17.16 -9.55
N ILE A 3 20.07 -17.21 -9.75
CA ILE A 3 19.13 -17.89 -8.82
C ILE A 3 19.22 -19.42 -8.91
N GLN A 4 19.65 -19.97 -10.06
CA GLN A 4 19.73 -21.43 -10.25
C GLN A 4 20.98 -22.06 -9.61
N HIS A 5 22.06 -21.30 -9.46
CA HIS A 5 23.32 -21.82 -8.92
C HIS A 5 23.43 -21.72 -7.39
N ILE A 6 22.53 -21.00 -6.71
CA ILE A 6 22.55 -20.85 -5.26
C ILE A 6 21.19 -21.29 -4.70
N PRO A 7 21.08 -22.51 -4.13
CA PRO A 7 19.82 -23.05 -3.61
C PRO A 7 19.14 -22.15 -2.58
N GLN A 8 19.93 -21.43 -1.77
CA GLN A 8 19.42 -20.50 -0.76
C GLN A 8 18.71 -19.29 -1.41
N LEU A 9 19.23 -18.77 -2.53
CA LEU A 9 18.62 -17.67 -3.28
C LEU A 9 17.29 -18.08 -3.92
N LYS A 10 17.17 -19.33 -4.35
CA LYS A 10 15.92 -19.90 -4.85
C LYS A 10 14.83 -19.88 -3.77
N ASN A 11 15.17 -20.21 -2.52
CA ASN A 11 14.23 -20.18 -1.40
C ASN A 11 13.75 -18.75 -1.09
N TYR A 12 14.68 -17.79 -0.99
CA TYR A 12 14.30 -16.39 -0.77
C TYR A 12 13.46 -15.82 -1.92
N TYR A 13 13.80 -16.17 -3.16
CA TYR A 13 13.03 -15.74 -4.32
C TYR A 13 11.61 -16.32 -4.31
N ASN A 14 11.47 -17.61 -4.02
CA ASN A 14 10.16 -18.25 -3.91
C ASN A 14 9.30 -17.64 -2.80
N LEU A 15 9.89 -17.38 -1.63
CA LEU A 15 9.22 -16.69 -0.54
C LEU A 15 8.74 -15.30 -0.95
N TYR A 16 9.60 -14.53 -1.63
CA TYR A 16 9.22 -13.21 -2.15
C TYR A 16 8.04 -13.30 -3.13
N GLN A 17 8.05 -14.26 -4.05
CA GLN A 17 6.94 -14.46 -5.01
C GLN A 17 5.63 -14.82 -4.30
N LEU A 18 5.67 -15.70 -3.30
CA LEU A 18 4.49 -16.07 -2.52
C LEU A 18 3.94 -14.89 -1.70
N LEU A 19 4.82 -14.11 -1.07
CA LEU A 19 4.41 -12.89 -0.37
C LEU A 19 3.79 -11.88 -1.33
N LEU A 20 4.37 -11.70 -2.52
CA LEU A 20 3.83 -10.81 -3.55
C LEU A 20 2.45 -11.27 -4.02
N PHE A 21 2.25 -12.57 -4.22
CA PHE A 21 0.97 -13.16 -4.61
C PHE A 21 -0.12 -12.87 -3.56
N HIS A 22 0.13 -13.17 -2.29
CA HIS A 22 -0.86 -12.92 -1.23
C HIS A 22 -1.17 -11.42 -1.06
N LEU A 23 -0.20 -10.55 -1.31
CA LEU A 23 -0.41 -9.10 -1.30
C LEU A 23 -1.34 -8.65 -2.45
N GLN A 24 -1.15 -9.19 -3.66
CA GLN A 24 -1.98 -8.88 -4.84
C GLN A 24 -3.41 -9.39 -4.68
N GLU A 25 -3.57 -10.61 -4.17
CA GLU A 25 -4.88 -11.22 -3.86
C GLU A 25 -5.56 -10.59 -2.65
N LYS A 26 -4.91 -9.63 -1.97
CA LYS A 26 -5.37 -8.99 -0.73
C LYS A 26 -5.68 -10.01 0.38
N ASN A 27 -5.04 -11.17 0.32
CA ASN A 27 -5.20 -12.23 1.31
C ASN A 27 -4.25 -11.97 2.48
N THR A 28 -4.67 -11.06 3.36
CA THR A 28 -3.84 -10.56 4.46
C THR A 28 -3.56 -11.64 5.50
N GLU A 29 -4.49 -12.55 5.77
CA GLU A 29 -4.27 -13.64 6.73
C GLU A 29 -3.15 -14.57 6.27
N GLN A 30 -3.22 -15.04 5.02
CA GLN A 30 -2.17 -15.91 4.46
C GLN A 30 -0.83 -15.18 4.29
N PHE A 31 -0.86 -13.88 3.92
CA PHE A 31 0.36 -13.07 3.84
C PHE A 31 1.10 -13.00 5.18
N PHE A 32 0.40 -12.69 6.27
CA PHE A 32 1.03 -12.57 7.58
C PHE A 32 1.36 -13.94 8.19
N GLY A 33 0.55 -14.97 7.96
CA GLY A 33 0.86 -16.34 8.39
C GLY A 33 2.16 -16.86 7.78
N LEU A 34 2.36 -16.64 6.47
CA LEU A 34 3.60 -17.02 5.78
C LEU A 34 4.84 -16.29 6.34
N ILE A 35 4.70 -15.02 6.74
CA ILE A 35 5.79 -14.26 7.38
C ILE A 35 6.15 -14.86 8.73
N GLU A 36 5.16 -15.19 9.56
CA GLU A 36 5.37 -15.76 10.89
C GLU A 36 6.04 -17.14 10.82
N GLU A 37 5.61 -17.99 9.89
CA GLU A 37 6.18 -19.34 9.67
C GLU A 37 7.62 -19.30 9.17
N THR A 38 7.94 -18.32 8.33
CA THR A 38 9.27 -18.23 7.72
C THR A 38 10.28 -17.50 8.61
N LEU A 39 9.82 -16.72 9.59
CA LEU A 39 10.65 -15.91 10.50
C LEU A 39 11.84 -16.66 11.13
N PRO A 40 11.74 -17.91 11.63
CA PRO A 40 12.84 -18.60 12.30
C PRO A 40 14.06 -18.82 11.41
N GLN A 41 13.86 -19.00 10.11
CA GLN A 41 14.88 -19.39 9.13
C GLN A 41 15.68 -18.21 8.57
N HIS A 42 15.27 -16.97 8.89
CA HIS A 42 15.85 -15.77 8.30
C HIS A 42 16.98 -15.17 9.16
N ASN A 43 17.86 -14.39 8.53
CA ASN A 43 18.91 -13.65 9.21
C ASN A 43 18.32 -12.56 10.15
N HIS A 44 19.16 -12.06 11.07
CA HIS A 44 18.73 -11.11 12.09
C HIS A 44 18.09 -9.83 11.50
N SER A 45 18.68 -9.27 10.45
CA SER A 45 18.14 -8.06 9.80
C SER A 45 16.75 -8.28 9.20
N PHE A 46 16.53 -9.43 8.54
CA PHE A 46 15.22 -9.79 8.01
C PHE A 46 14.19 -10.01 9.12
N LYS A 47 14.58 -10.70 10.20
CA LYS A 47 13.74 -10.89 11.39
C LYS A 47 13.28 -9.55 11.93
N THR A 48 14.18 -8.59 12.13
CA THR A 48 13.83 -7.26 12.64
C THR A 48 12.83 -6.53 11.73
N ALA A 49 13.05 -6.56 10.41
CA ALA A 49 12.15 -5.92 9.46
C ALA A 49 10.75 -6.57 9.45
N LEU A 50 10.68 -7.90 9.43
CA LEU A 50 9.42 -8.66 9.41
C LEU A 50 8.65 -8.56 10.73
N THR A 51 9.36 -8.61 11.88
CA THR A 51 8.76 -8.39 13.20
C THR A 51 8.15 -7.00 13.30
N THR A 52 8.82 -5.98 12.77
CA THR A 52 8.27 -4.62 12.69
C THR A 52 7.00 -4.61 11.83
N PHE A 53 7.01 -5.29 10.69
CA PHE A 53 5.84 -5.42 9.81
C PHE A 53 4.64 -6.07 10.52
N ILE A 54 4.86 -7.16 11.26
CA ILE A 54 3.82 -7.84 12.05
C ILE A 54 3.29 -6.90 13.15
N HIS A 55 4.18 -6.21 13.88
CA HIS A 55 3.79 -5.29 14.94
C HIS A 55 2.86 -4.17 14.43
N TYR A 56 3.14 -3.63 13.24
CA TYR A 56 2.34 -2.58 12.63
C TYR A 56 1.23 -3.09 11.69
N LYS A 57 0.92 -4.40 11.69
CA LYS A 57 -0.12 -5.03 10.84
C LYS A 57 -1.44 -4.25 10.82
N LYS A 58 -1.91 -3.80 11.98
CA LYS A 58 -3.15 -3.01 12.14
C LYS A 58 -3.11 -1.65 11.41
N TYR A 59 -1.93 -1.05 11.26
CA TYR A 59 -1.77 0.26 10.64
C TYR A 59 -1.51 0.18 9.13
N ILE A 60 -0.99 -0.95 8.65
CA ILE A 60 -0.69 -1.21 7.24
C ILE A 60 -1.98 -1.30 6.40
N THR A 61 -3.10 -1.70 7.00
CA THR A 61 -4.40 -1.78 6.31
C THR A 61 -5.07 -0.43 6.08
N ASN A 62 -4.48 0.68 6.53
CA ASN A 62 -5.00 2.04 6.35
C ASN A 62 -4.85 2.61 4.93
N ALA A 63 -4.95 1.77 3.89
CA ALA A 63 -4.87 2.18 2.49
C ALA A 63 -5.85 3.33 2.13
N LYS A 64 -7.02 3.37 2.78
CA LYS A 64 -8.01 4.44 2.63
C LYS A 64 -7.50 5.79 3.15
N LEU A 65 -6.76 5.80 4.26
CA LEU A 65 -6.15 7.00 4.82
C LEU A 65 -5.03 7.49 3.91
N GLU A 66 -4.17 6.60 3.41
CA GLU A 66 -3.08 6.97 2.52
C GLU A 66 -3.58 7.51 1.17
N ALA A 67 -4.61 6.89 0.59
CA ALA A 67 -5.27 7.41 -0.61
C ALA A 67 -5.84 8.82 -0.38
N THR A 68 -6.41 9.07 0.80
CA THR A 68 -6.94 10.39 1.20
C THR A 68 -5.81 11.41 1.37
N ASN A 69 -4.71 11.03 2.04
CA ASN A 69 -3.53 11.86 2.23
C ASN A 69 -2.89 12.24 0.89
N LYS A 70 -2.77 11.29 -0.05
CA LYS A 70 -2.23 11.54 -1.39
C LYS A 70 -3.10 12.52 -2.18
N LEU A 71 -4.43 12.39 -2.10
CA LEU A 71 -5.36 13.33 -2.72
C LEU A 71 -5.19 14.74 -2.12
N ILE A 72 -5.13 14.86 -0.79
CA ILE A 72 -4.93 16.13 -0.08
C ILE A 72 -3.59 16.76 -0.49
N LYS A 73 -2.50 15.97 -0.55
CA LYS A 73 -1.18 16.42 -1.01
C LYS A 73 -1.21 16.94 -2.45
N ASN A 74 -1.88 16.24 -3.35
CA ASN A 74 -2.03 16.68 -4.75
C ASN A 74 -2.83 17.99 -4.86
N ILE A 75 -3.92 18.13 -4.11
CA ILE A 75 -4.71 19.38 -4.06
C ILE A 75 -3.87 20.53 -3.51
N LYS A 76 -3.08 20.29 -2.45
CA LYS A 76 -2.14 21.27 -1.90
C LYS A 76 -1.03 21.66 -2.88
N ARG A 77 -0.49 20.72 -3.67
CA ARG A 77 0.59 20.96 -4.63
C ARG A 77 0.13 21.80 -5.82
N ASN A 78 -1.10 21.59 -6.31
CA ASN A 78 -1.64 22.29 -7.49
C ASN A 78 -2.13 23.71 -7.19
N ALA A 79 -1.64 24.32 -6.11
CA ALA A 79 -2.25 25.50 -5.57
C ALA A 79 -1.28 26.40 -4.84
N PHE A 80 -1.03 27.53 -5.47
CA PHE A 80 -0.35 28.63 -4.81
C PHE A 80 -1.29 29.30 -3.80
N GLY A 81 -0.85 29.39 -2.54
CA GLY A 81 -1.34 30.40 -1.59
C GLY A 81 -2.63 30.10 -0.84
N TYR A 82 -2.77 28.94 -0.18
CA TYR A 82 -3.89 28.68 0.73
C TYR A 82 -3.68 29.26 2.13
N ARG A 83 -3.62 30.59 2.26
CA ARG A 83 -3.63 31.24 3.59
C ARG A 83 -4.95 31.04 4.35
N HIS A 84 -6.06 30.79 3.64
CA HIS A 84 -7.39 30.62 4.24
C HIS A 84 -7.92 29.18 4.14
N PHE A 85 -8.14 28.56 5.30
CA PHE A 85 -8.66 27.20 5.42
C PHE A 85 -10.02 26.99 4.73
N ASN A 86 -10.92 27.98 4.78
CA ASN A 86 -12.23 27.88 4.14
C ASN A 86 -12.13 27.72 2.61
N ASN A 87 -11.17 28.40 1.98
CA ASN A 87 -10.93 28.29 0.53
C ASN A 87 -10.34 26.92 0.18
N PHE A 88 -9.48 26.38 1.05
CA PHE A 88 -8.95 25.03 0.92
C PHE A 88 -10.05 23.97 1.03
N LYS A 89 -10.93 24.08 2.03
CA LYS A 89 -12.08 23.18 2.24
C LYS A 89 -13.02 23.15 1.04
N LYS A 90 -13.36 24.33 0.48
CA LYS A 90 -14.22 24.45 -0.71
C LYS A 90 -13.62 23.74 -1.93
N ARG A 91 -12.31 23.85 -2.16
CA ARG A 91 -11.65 23.16 -3.27
C ARG A 91 -11.57 21.65 -3.09
N ILE A 92 -11.34 21.16 -1.89
CA ILE A 92 -11.42 19.71 -1.60
C ILE A 92 -12.81 19.20 -1.99
N TYR A 93 -13.86 19.91 -1.56
CA TYR A 93 -15.24 19.55 -1.88
C TYR A 93 -15.52 19.53 -3.40
N LEU A 94 -15.09 20.56 -4.13
CA LEU A 94 -15.23 20.62 -5.58
C LEU A 94 -14.47 19.49 -6.30
N ALA A 95 -13.22 19.24 -5.92
CA ALA A 95 -12.41 18.18 -6.51
C ALA A 95 -13.02 16.77 -6.30
N LEU A 96 -13.58 16.53 -5.10
CA LEU A 96 -14.28 15.28 -4.79
C LEU A 96 -15.55 15.12 -5.65
N ASN A 97 -16.35 16.19 -5.79
CA ASN A 97 -17.58 16.16 -6.60
C ASN A 97 -17.29 15.95 -8.09
N ILE A 98 -16.28 16.62 -8.65
CA ILE A 98 -15.85 16.42 -10.05
C ILE A 98 -15.41 14.97 -10.27
N LYS A 99 -14.61 14.40 -9.35
CA LYS A 99 -14.17 13.01 -9.44
C LYS A 99 -15.37 12.06 -9.40
N LYS A 100 -16.33 12.28 -8.50
CA LYS A 100 -17.56 11.47 -8.38
C LYS A 100 -18.40 11.53 -9.66
N ALA A 101 -18.62 12.72 -10.21
CA ALA A 101 -19.36 12.91 -11.46
C ALA A 101 -18.71 12.18 -12.64
N ARG A 102 -17.37 12.25 -12.75
CA ARG A 102 -16.62 11.53 -13.79
C ARG A 102 -16.75 10.01 -13.64
N THR A 103 -16.65 9.47 -12.43
CA THR A 103 -16.83 8.03 -12.18
C THR A 103 -18.24 7.57 -12.58
N ILE A 104 -19.28 8.31 -12.20
CA ILE A 104 -20.67 8.00 -12.57
C ILE A 104 -20.83 8.01 -14.09
N SER A 105 -20.29 9.04 -14.77
CA SER A 105 -20.35 9.13 -16.23
C SER A 105 -19.63 7.98 -16.94
N VAL A 106 -18.51 7.49 -16.40
CA VAL A 106 -17.81 6.33 -16.96
C VAL A 106 -18.60 5.04 -16.76
N LEU A 107 -19.18 4.85 -15.57
CA LEU A 107 -20.02 3.67 -15.28
C LEU A 107 -21.28 3.62 -16.12
N ALA A 108 -21.89 4.77 -16.44
CA ALA A 108 -23.06 4.85 -17.30
C ALA A 108 -22.75 4.58 -18.80
N ARG A 109 -21.48 4.52 -19.18
CA ARG A 109 -21.01 4.26 -20.55
C ARG A 109 -20.44 2.85 -20.73
N ALA A 110 -20.29 2.10 -19.64
CA ALA A 110 -19.85 0.71 -19.62
C ALA A 110 -21.07 -0.22 -19.67
#